data_AF-A0A505CZ20-F1
#
_entry.id   AF-A0A505CZ20-F1
#
_cell.length_a   1.000
_cell.length_b   1.000
_cell.length_c   1.000
_cell.angle_alpha   90.00
_cell.angle_beta   90.00
_cell.angle_gamma   90.00
#
_symmetry.space_group_name_H-M   'P 1'
#
loop_
_entity.id
_entity.type
_entity.pdbx_description
1 polymer ?
#
loop_
_entity_poly.entity_id
_entity_poly.type
_entity_poly.pdbx_seq_one_letter_code
_entity_poly.pdbx_strand_id
1 'polypeptide(L)' 'MRESESGLPIESVYGPGALEGWDAAEKLGEPGSYPYTRGVYPSM' A
#
# COMPACT_ATOMS: atom_id res chain seq x y z
N MET A 1 -5.24 -14.52 16.43
CA MET A 1 -5.13 -14.00 15.05
C MET A 1 -6.19 -12.93 14.91
N ARG A 2 -5.82 -11.70 14.54
CA ARG A 2 -6.80 -10.63 14.30
C ARG A 2 -7.17 -10.67 12.82
N GLU A 3 -8.44 -10.46 12.51
CA GLU A 3 -8.94 -10.41 11.14
C GLU A 3 -9.63 -9.05 10.90
N SER A 4 -9.63 -8.60 9.66
CA SER A 4 -10.47 -7.48 9.21
C SER A 4 -11.94 -7.91 9.14
N GLU A 5 -12.85 -6.96 8.98
CA GLU A 5 -14.27 -7.25 8.72
C GLU A 5 -14.50 -8.03 7.42
N SER A 6 -13.56 -7.96 6.48
CA SER A 6 -13.54 -8.75 5.25
C SER A 6 -12.87 -10.12 5.39
N GLY A 7 -12.41 -10.49 6.59
CA GLY A 7 -11.78 -11.79 6.86
C GLY A 7 -10.32 -11.90 6.44
N LEU A 8 -9.61 -10.77 6.24
CA LEU A 8 -8.17 -10.79 5.95
C LEU A 8 -7.35 -10.80 7.24
N PRO A 9 -6.28 -11.60 7.32
CA PRO A 9 -5.43 -11.62 8.50
C PRO A 9 -4.70 -10.30 8.71
N ILE A 10 -4.63 -9.86 9.96
CA ILE A 10 -3.90 -8.66 10.39
C ILE A 10 -2.79 -9.09 11.36
N GLU A 11 -1.55 -8.81 10.97
CA GLU A 11 -0.38 -9.04 11.82
C GLU A 11 -0.31 -8.02 12.94
N SER A 12 0.31 -8.39 14.06
CA SER A 12 0.44 -7.48 15.21
C SER A 12 1.40 -6.33 14.94
N VAL A 13 2.42 -6.56 14.08
CA VAL A 13 3.41 -5.57 13.67
C VAL A 13 3.83 -5.86 12.22
N TYR A 14 3.84 -4.84 11.37
CA TYR A 14 4.39 -4.91 10.01
C TYR A 14 5.78 -4.27 9.98
N GLY A 15 6.82 -5.11 9.84
CA GLY A 15 8.21 -4.66 9.75
C GLY A 15 8.69 -4.48 8.30
N PRO A 16 9.99 -4.14 8.09
CA PRO A 16 10.55 -3.93 6.75
C PRO A 16 10.36 -5.12 5.79
N GLY A 17 10.36 -6.35 6.30
CA GLY A 17 10.14 -7.55 5.49
C GLY A 17 8.69 -7.73 5.00
N ALA A 18 7.72 -6.99 5.53
CA ALA A 18 6.34 -7.03 5.05
C ALA A 18 6.18 -6.50 3.61
N LEU A 19 7.19 -5.79 3.10
CA LEU A 19 7.26 -5.26 1.74
C LEU A 19 8.36 -5.93 0.91
N GLU A 20 8.81 -7.13 1.27
CA GLU A 20 9.81 -7.86 0.49
C GLU A 20 9.35 -8.07 -0.96
N GLY A 21 10.18 -7.65 -1.92
CA GLY A 21 9.86 -7.71 -3.35
C GLY A 21 8.82 -6.68 -3.83
N TRP A 22 8.45 -5.69 -3.00
CA TRP A 22 7.51 -4.64 -3.38
C TRP A 22 8.26 -3.35 -3.76
N ASP A 23 8.14 -2.93 -5.02
CA ASP A 23 8.69 -1.66 -5.51
C ASP A 23 7.67 -0.52 -5.36
N ALA A 24 8.01 0.45 -4.51
CA ALA A 24 7.19 1.63 -4.26
C ALA A 24 7.05 2.54 -5.48
N ALA A 25 8.11 2.65 -6.29
CA ALA A 25 8.10 3.52 -7.47
C ALA A 25 7.10 3.00 -8.52
N GLU A 26 7.06 1.67 -8.71
CA GLU A 26 6.15 1.01 -9.65
C GLU A 26 4.71 0.95 -9.12
N LYS A 27 4.52 0.55 -7.85
CA LYS A 27 3.20 0.19 -7.33
C LYS A 27 2.46 1.35 -6.65
N LEU A 28 3.20 2.32 -6.12
CA LEU A 28 2.62 3.48 -5.43
C LEU A 28 2.68 4.76 -6.28
N GLY A 29 3.79 4.97 -7.00
CA GLY A 29 3.97 6.07 -7.95
C GLY A 29 3.85 7.47 -7.36
N GLU A 30 3.90 8.51 -8.19
CA GLU A 30 3.72 9.91 -7.76
C GLU A 30 2.24 10.33 -7.80
N PRO A 31 1.79 11.27 -6.94
CA PRO A 31 0.45 11.84 -7.00
C PRO A 31 0.12 12.40 -8.40
N GLY A 32 -1.12 12.19 -8.86
CA GLY A 32 -1.55 12.67 -10.18
C GLY A 32 -0.91 11.96 -11.37
N SER A 33 -0.19 10.86 -11.15
CA SER A 33 0.45 10.05 -12.19
C SER A 33 0.10 8.57 -12.04
N TYR A 34 0.17 7.80 -13.13
CA TYR A 34 -0.03 6.35 -13.09
C TYR A 34 0.91 5.70 -12.03
N PRO A 35 0.46 4.71 -11.23
CA PRO A 35 -0.85 4.02 -11.25
C PRO A 35 -1.97 4.72 -10.48
N TYR A 36 -1.79 5.99 -10.10
CA TYR A 36 -2.76 6.82 -9.39
C TYR A 36 -3.16 6.29 -8.00
N THR A 37 -2.34 5.41 -7.41
CA THR A 37 -2.56 4.86 -6.05
C THR A 37 -2.61 5.98 -4.99
N ARG A 38 -1.88 7.09 -5.20
CA ARG A 38 -1.89 8.29 -4.35
C ARG A 38 -2.94 9.35 -4.72
N GLY A 39 -3.83 9.05 -5.67
CA GLY A 39 -4.86 9.95 -6.18
C GLY A 39 -4.57 10.48 -7.59
N VAL A 40 -5.63 10.88 -8.28
CA VAL A 40 -5.59 11.35 -9.69
C VAL A 40 -5.17 12.82 -9.84
N TYR A 41 -5.18 13.58 -8.76
CA TYR A 41 -4.74 14.98 -8.75
C TYR A 41 -3.37 15.09 -8.06
N PRO A 42 -2.47 15.96 -8.53
CA PRO A 42 -1.13 16.12 -7.96
C PRO A 42 -1.13 16.80 -6.58
N SER A 43 -2.24 17.44 -6.19
CA SER A 43 -2.44 18.06 -4.87
C SER A 43 -3.83 17.70 -4.33
N MET A 44 -3.95 17.57 -3.02
CA MET A 44 -5.22 17.53 -2.29
C MET A 44 -5.72 18.93 -1.95
#